data_AF-A0A1F5ZP12-F1
#
_entry.id   AF-A0A1F5ZP12-F1
#
_cell.length_a   1.000
_cell.length_b   1.000
_cell.length_c   1.000
_cell.angle_alpha   90.00
_cell.angle_beta   90.00
_cell.angle_gamma   90.00
#
_symmetry.space_group_name_H-M   'P 1'
#
loop_
_entity.id
_entity.type
_entity.pdbx_description
1 polymer ?
#
loop_
_entity_poly.entity_id
_entity_poly.type
_entity_poly.pdbx_seq_one_letter_code
_entity_poly.pdbx_strand_id
1 'polypeptide(L)'
;MNKKILIGVVALFILAGVGGGAYFAFKGQEVKNPSFGGVENKNDQILTTYKDPNLGFVFEYPNNLTVNPHEEDKENYAYVELTAAGSDGSIVIWAKDTTYTDLSEWMQGEDEVAGGNAIDTTWGGKEAKKVRITKPAPKVVTATLYDDLLFLIEETPDKEGKLDTAYENILSSFKFYTVSSSGETIPASDITSSGGSEDESVMTDDGLPAGEGGYVDEEVVE
;
A
#
# COMPACT_ATOMS: atom_id res chain seq x y z
N MET A 1 64.74 -15.50 -28.95
CA MET A 1 63.57 -14.59 -29.00
C MET A 1 63.86 -13.39 -28.12
N ASN A 2 63.83 -12.16 -28.67
CA ASN A 2 64.25 -10.97 -27.93
C ASN A 2 63.29 -10.67 -26.77
N LYS A 3 63.81 -10.49 -25.55
CA LYS A 3 63.00 -10.27 -24.34
C LYS A 3 62.02 -9.09 -24.48
N LYS A 4 62.36 -8.09 -25.30
CA LYS A 4 61.50 -6.94 -25.63
C LYS A 4 60.28 -7.31 -26.49
N ILE A 5 60.42 -8.30 -27.38
CA ILE A 5 59.35 -8.82 -28.23
C ILE A 5 58.38 -9.67 -27.40
N LEU A 6 58.90 -10.45 -26.44
CA LEU A 6 58.07 -11.25 -25.53
C LEU A 6 57.16 -10.37 -24.65
N ILE A 7 57.70 -9.28 -24.11
CA ILE A 7 56.93 -8.35 -23.25
C ILE A 7 55.83 -7.64 -24.04
N GLY A 8 56.10 -7.24 -25.29
CA GLY A 8 55.10 -6.62 -26.15
C GLY A 8 53.90 -7.54 -26.44
N VAL A 9 54.16 -8.83 -26.66
CA VAL A 9 53.09 -9.83 -26.94
C VAL A 9 52.25 -10.10 -25.69
N VAL A 10 52.87 -10.20 -24.51
CA VAL A 10 52.14 -10.43 -23.25
C VAL A 10 51.26 -9.23 -22.88
N ALA A 11 51.75 -8.00 -23.06
CA ALA A 11 50.96 -6.80 -22.79
C ALA A 11 49.74 -6.68 -23.73
N LEU A 12 49.88 -7.08 -24.99
CA LEU A 12 48.78 -7.09 -25.96
C LEU A 12 47.68 -8.10 -25.58
N PHE A 13 48.07 -9.29 -25.11
CA PHE A 13 47.13 -10.32 -24.67
C PHE A 13 46.36 -9.93 -23.39
N ILE A 14 46.99 -9.21 -22.46
CA ILE A 14 46.32 -8.73 -21.23
C ILE A 14 45.29 -7.64 -21.57
N LEU A 15 45.63 -6.69 -22.45
CA LEU A 15 44.69 -5.65 -22.89
C LEU A 15 43.50 -6.22 -23.67
N ALA A 16 43.73 -7.22 -24.53
CA ALA A 16 42.66 -7.90 -25.26
C ALA A 16 41.78 -8.78 -24.35
N GLY A 17 42.36 -9.44 -23.34
CA GLY A 17 41.62 -10.27 -22.38
C GLY A 17 40.71 -9.46 -21.46
N VAL A 18 41.19 -8.33 -20.95
CA VAL A 18 40.39 -7.45 -20.07
C VAL A 18 39.33 -6.68 -20.85
N GLY A 19 39.65 -6.19 -22.05
CA GLY A 19 38.67 -5.51 -22.91
C GLY A 19 37.59 -6.44 -23.47
N GLY A 20 37.96 -7.67 -23.87
CA GLY A 20 37.02 -8.66 -24.40
C GLY A 20 36.07 -9.25 -23.34
N GLY A 21 36.56 -9.45 -22.11
CA GLY A 21 35.77 -9.97 -20.99
C GLY A 21 34.67 -9.00 -20.53
N ALA A 22 34.97 -7.69 -20.47
CA ALA A 22 33.99 -6.68 -20.09
C ALA A 22 32.88 -6.52 -21.15
N TYR A 23 33.19 -6.64 -22.44
CA TYR A 23 32.21 -6.51 -23.50
C TYR A 23 31.19 -7.66 -23.54
N PHE A 24 31.58 -8.87 -23.13
CA PHE A 24 30.67 -10.01 -23.02
C PHE A 24 29.84 -10.01 -21.73
N ALA A 25 30.35 -9.43 -20.63
CA ALA A 25 29.60 -9.33 -19.38
C ALA A 25 28.45 -8.30 -19.44
N PHE A 26 28.50 -7.33 -20.36
CA PHE A 26 27.49 -6.26 -20.49
C PHE A 26 26.55 -6.39 -21.70
N LYS A 27 26.70 -7.41 -22.55
CA LYS A 27 25.78 -7.65 -23.67
C LYS A 27 24.67 -8.64 -23.28
N GLY A 28 23.52 -8.07 -22.92
CA GLY A 28 22.22 -8.71 -23.13
C GLY A 28 21.70 -9.57 -22.00
N GLN A 29 21.48 -9.00 -20.82
CA GLN A 29 20.26 -9.37 -20.10
C GLN A 29 19.12 -8.61 -20.77
N GLU A 30 18.49 -9.24 -21.76
CA GLU A 30 17.10 -8.90 -22.07
C GLU A 30 16.35 -9.04 -20.75
N VAL A 31 15.84 -7.92 -20.25
CA VAL A 31 14.87 -7.92 -19.17
C VAL A 31 13.65 -8.61 -19.76
N LYS A 32 13.60 -9.93 -19.62
CA LYS A 32 12.34 -10.64 -19.65
C LYS A 32 11.59 -10.08 -18.46
N ASN A 33 10.80 -9.03 -18.69
CA ASN A 33 9.66 -8.78 -17.85
C ASN A 33 9.02 -10.16 -17.65
N PRO A 34 8.86 -10.65 -16.41
CA PRO A 34 8.00 -11.79 -16.21
C PRO A 34 6.67 -11.38 -16.83
N SER A 35 6.37 -11.97 -17.99
CA SER A 35 4.99 -12.13 -18.38
C SER A 35 4.42 -12.91 -17.20
N PHE A 36 3.68 -12.22 -16.34
CA PHE A 36 2.71 -12.85 -15.50
C PHE A 36 1.74 -13.51 -16.48
N GLY A 37 2.13 -14.69 -16.97
CA GLY A 37 1.17 -15.67 -17.41
C GLY A 37 0.21 -15.75 -16.27
N GLY A 38 -1.04 -15.36 -16.53
CA GLY A 38 -2.11 -15.52 -15.58
C GLY A 38 -2.06 -16.96 -15.13
N VAL A 39 -1.49 -17.18 -13.94
CA VAL A 39 -1.79 -18.36 -13.19
C VAL A 39 -3.23 -18.09 -12.82
N GLU A 40 -4.14 -18.56 -13.67
CA GLU A 40 -5.51 -18.80 -13.25
C GLU A 40 -5.38 -19.85 -12.16
N ASN A 41 -5.12 -19.36 -10.95
CA ASN A 41 -5.12 -20.15 -9.74
C ASN A 41 -6.61 -20.41 -9.50
N LYS A 42 -7.16 -21.41 -10.21
CA LYS A 42 -8.39 -22.08 -9.79
C LYS A 42 -8.06 -22.85 -8.52
N ASN A 43 -7.85 -22.09 -7.46
CA ASN A 43 -8.08 -22.58 -6.15
C ASN A 43 -9.61 -22.66 -6.06
N ASP A 44 -10.18 -23.87 -6.06
CA ASP A 44 -11.62 -24.12 -5.92
C ASP A 44 -12.16 -23.72 -4.52
N GLN A 45 -11.51 -22.74 -3.88
CA GLN A 45 -11.88 -22.19 -2.60
C GLN A 45 -13.02 -21.21 -2.81
N ILE A 46 -14.09 -21.42 -2.06
CA ILE A 46 -15.20 -20.48 -1.98
C ILE A 46 -14.68 -19.25 -1.23
N LEU A 47 -14.66 -18.11 -1.91
CA LEU A 47 -14.26 -16.84 -1.32
C LEU A 47 -15.45 -16.15 -0.66
N THR A 48 -15.18 -15.49 0.46
CA THR A 48 -16.11 -14.62 1.18
C THR A 48 -15.55 -13.20 1.19
N THR A 49 -16.43 -12.21 1.07
CA THR A 49 -16.05 -10.80 1.10
C THR A 49 -16.12 -10.25 2.52
N TYR A 50 -15.03 -9.63 2.99
CA TYR A 50 -15.03 -8.75 4.15
C TYR A 50 -15.12 -7.30 3.68
N LYS A 51 -15.95 -6.49 4.33
CA LYS A 51 -16.12 -5.08 4.00
C LYS A 51 -16.18 -4.26 5.27
N ASP A 52 -15.29 -3.26 5.37
CA ASP A 52 -15.36 -2.21 6.38
C ASP A 52 -15.89 -0.92 5.74
N PRO A 53 -17.14 -0.53 6.02
CA PRO A 53 -17.73 0.69 5.48
C PRO A 53 -17.22 1.96 6.15
N ASN A 54 -16.73 1.88 7.39
CA ASN A 54 -16.27 3.05 8.14
C ASN A 54 -14.90 3.49 7.65
N LEU A 55 -14.03 2.54 7.31
CA LEU A 55 -12.69 2.80 6.77
C LEU A 55 -12.59 2.66 5.25
N GLY A 56 -13.68 2.29 4.59
CA GLY A 56 -13.73 2.27 3.14
C GLY A 56 -12.79 1.24 2.51
N PHE A 57 -12.70 0.03 3.07
CA PHE A 57 -11.93 -1.05 2.43
C PHE A 57 -12.70 -2.37 2.35
N VAL A 58 -12.34 -3.17 1.36
CA VAL A 58 -12.95 -4.48 1.07
C VAL A 58 -11.88 -5.45 0.61
N PHE A 59 -12.00 -6.71 0.99
CA PHE A 59 -11.15 -7.80 0.49
C PHE A 59 -11.91 -9.12 0.46
N GLU A 60 -11.38 -10.09 -0.25
CA GLU A 60 -11.88 -11.46 -0.32
C GLU A 60 -10.92 -12.42 0.41
N TYR A 61 -11.49 -13.40 1.10
CA TYR A 61 -10.73 -14.40 1.84
C TYR A 61 -11.39 -15.79 1.72
N PRO A 62 -10.63 -16.88 1.87
CA PRO A 62 -11.19 -18.23 1.87
C PRO A 62 -12.22 -18.43 3.00
N ASN A 63 -13.40 -18.97 2.68
CA ASN A 63 -14.50 -19.12 3.63
C ASN A 63 -14.24 -20.13 4.77
N ASN A 64 -13.14 -20.87 4.71
CA ASN A 64 -12.69 -21.79 5.76
C ASN A 64 -11.83 -21.09 6.83
N LEU A 65 -11.59 -19.78 6.71
CA LEU A 65 -11.00 -18.96 7.76
C LEU A 65 -12.06 -18.40 8.70
N THR A 66 -11.70 -18.28 9.96
CA THR A 66 -12.47 -17.53 10.96
C THR A 66 -12.01 -16.09 10.95
N VAL A 67 -12.94 -15.15 10.86
CA VAL A 67 -12.66 -13.70 10.91
C VAL A 67 -13.11 -13.14 12.26
N ASN A 68 -12.22 -12.42 12.92
CA ASN A 68 -12.51 -11.64 14.12
C ASN A 68 -12.12 -10.17 13.88
N PRO A 69 -13.09 -9.24 13.81
CA PRO A 69 -12.83 -7.82 13.62
C PRO A 69 -12.40 -7.08 14.91
N HIS A 70 -12.26 -7.79 16.03
CA HIS A 70 -11.83 -7.25 17.33
C HIS A 70 -12.51 -5.92 17.69
N GLU A 71 -13.86 -5.90 17.73
CA GLU A 71 -14.63 -4.69 18.07
C GLU A 71 -14.34 -4.15 19.48
N GLU A 72 -13.73 -4.96 20.34
CA GLU A 72 -13.23 -4.56 21.64
C GLU A 72 -12.01 -3.62 21.58
N ASP A 73 -11.26 -3.62 20.48
CA ASP A 73 -10.13 -2.72 20.28
C ASP A 73 -10.62 -1.27 20.20
N LYS A 74 -9.89 -0.37 20.86
CA LYS A 74 -10.21 1.07 20.93
C LYS A 74 -9.05 1.96 20.51
N GLU A 75 -7.91 1.36 20.21
CA GLU A 75 -6.68 2.07 19.87
C GLU A 75 -6.51 2.17 18.36
N ASN A 76 -6.88 1.14 17.62
CA ASN A 76 -6.78 1.09 16.18
C ASN A 76 -8.15 1.31 15.55
N TYR A 77 -8.16 1.88 14.35
CA TYR A 77 -9.40 2.03 13.60
C TYR A 77 -9.89 0.68 13.05
N ALA A 78 -8.98 -0.23 12.73
CA ALA A 78 -9.29 -1.62 12.41
C ALA A 78 -8.24 -2.57 13.00
N TYR A 79 -8.74 -3.70 13.50
CA TYR A 79 -7.97 -4.89 13.84
C TYR A 79 -8.76 -6.11 13.37
N VAL A 80 -8.47 -6.59 12.16
CA VAL A 80 -9.15 -7.78 11.61
C VAL A 80 -8.19 -8.96 11.60
N GLU A 81 -8.44 -9.94 12.47
CA GLU A 81 -7.69 -11.19 12.54
C GLU A 81 -8.40 -12.31 11.75
N LEU A 82 -7.65 -13.02 10.92
CA LEU A 82 -8.07 -14.23 10.23
C LEU A 82 -7.23 -15.42 10.68
N THR A 83 -7.91 -16.50 11.09
CA THR A 83 -7.27 -17.73 11.54
C THR A 83 -7.80 -18.95 10.80
N ALA A 84 -6.95 -19.95 10.59
CA ALA A 84 -7.33 -21.24 10.04
C ALA A 84 -7.56 -22.27 11.16
N ALA A 85 -8.59 -23.11 11.04
CA ALA A 85 -8.87 -24.14 12.03
C ALA A 85 -7.67 -25.11 12.20
N GLY A 86 -7.19 -25.25 13.43
CA GLY A 86 -6.04 -26.11 13.76
C GLY A 86 -4.67 -25.53 13.40
N SER A 87 -4.60 -24.27 12.96
CA SER A 87 -3.36 -23.54 12.71
C SER A 87 -2.90 -22.75 13.95
N ASP A 88 -1.59 -22.57 14.09
CA ASP A 88 -0.95 -21.65 15.04
C ASP A 88 -0.58 -20.29 14.42
N GLY A 89 -0.80 -20.12 13.12
CA GLY A 89 -0.60 -18.86 12.40
C GLY A 89 -1.88 -18.01 12.31
N SER A 90 -1.71 -16.76 11.89
CA SER A 90 -2.80 -15.82 11.64
C SER A 90 -2.43 -14.80 10.56
N ILE A 91 -3.46 -14.19 9.96
CA ILE A 91 -3.31 -12.99 9.14
C ILE A 91 -4.03 -11.86 9.87
N VAL A 92 -3.39 -10.71 10.03
CA VAL A 92 -3.96 -9.56 10.72
C VAL A 92 -3.91 -8.35 9.81
N ILE A 93 -5.05 -7.68 9.63
CA ILE A 93 -5.16 -6.39 8.95
C ILE A 93 -5.33 -5.31 10.02
N TRP A 94 -4.45 -4.32 9.98
CA TRP A 94 -4.48 -3.14 10.84
C TRP A 94 -4.75 -1.87 10.04
N ALA A 95 -5.48 -0.95 10.65
CA ALA A 95 -5.49 0.46 10.26
C ALA A 95 -5.28 1.31 11.51
N LYS A 96 -4.19 2.09 11.55
CA LYS A 96 -3.80 2.86 12.73
C LYS A 96 -3.30 4.25 12.35
N ASP A 97 -3.39 5.19 13.30
CA ASP A 97 -2.74 6.50 13.18
C ASP A 97 -1.24 6.32 12.91
N THR A 98 -0.68 7.27 12.17
CA THR A 98 0.74 7.28 11.86
C THR A 98 1.31 8.69 11.91
N THR A 99 2.53 8.80 12.39
CA THR A 99 3.33 10.03 12.30
C THR A 99 4.31 10.00 11.13
N TYR A 100 4.42 8.85 10.44
CA TYR A 100 5.32 8.68 9.30
C TYR A 100 4.77 9.38 8.07
N THR A 101 5.62 10.16 7.41
CA THR A 101 5.28 10.89 6.18
C THR A 101 5.26 9.97 4.97
N ASP A 102 6.13 8.94 4.98
CA ASP A 102 6.23 7.96 3.91
C ASP A 102 6.65 6.58 4.42
N LEU A 103 6.57 5.57 3.54
CA LEU A 103 6.90 4.19 3.88
C LEU A 103 8.41 3.97 4.12
N SER A 104 9.28 4.86 3.65
CA SER A 104 10.72 4.78 3.93
C SER A 104 11.03 5.24 5.35
N GLU A 105 10.29 6.24 5.85
CA GLU A 105 10.34 6.67 7.25
C GLU A 105 9.79 5.59 8.19
N TRP A 106 8.64 4.99 7.86
CA TRP A 106 8.09 3.85 8.59
C TRP A 106 9.09 2.70 8.72
N MET A 107 9.74 2.31 7.61
CA MET A 107 10.77 1.26 7.59
C MET A 107 11.98 1.55 8.49
N GLN A 108 12.30 2.83 8.72
CA GLN A 108 13.41 3.25 9.58
C GLN A 108 12.98 3.41 11.04
N GLY A 109 11.72 3.75 11.28
CA GLY A 109 11.18 4.01 12.62
C GLY A 109 10.73 2.77 13.38
N GLU A 110 10.49 1.66 12.68
CA GLU A 110 10.02 0.40 13.28
C GLU A 110 11.14 -0.63 13.38
N ASP A 111 11.59 -0.92 14.60
CA ASP A 111 12.71 -1.83 14.87
C ASP A 111 12.53 -3.22 14.27
N GLU A 112 11.29 -3.70 14.16
CA GLU A 112 10.98 -5.04 13.64
C GLU A 112 11.20 -5.18 12.13
N VAL A 113 11.01 -4.10 11.38
CA VAL A 113 11.26 -4.06 9.92
C VAL A 113 12.57 -3.37 9.57
N ALA A 114 13.18 -2.64 10.52
CA ALA A 114 14.45 -1.96 10.36
C ALA A 114 15.55 -2.96 9.95
N GLY A 115 16.10 -2.77 8.75
CA GLY A 115 17.14 -3.65 8.18
C GLY A 115 16.62 -4.94 7.55
N GLY A 116 15.30 -5.13 7.48
CA GLY A 116 14.67 -6.18 6.66
C GLY A 116 14.85 -5.92 5.17
N ASN A 117 14.89 -6.99 4.36
CA ASN A 117 14.84 -6.85 2.90
C ASN A 117 13.41 -6.50 2.49
N ALA A 118 13.16 -5.21 2.24
CA ALA A 118 11.89 -4.72 1.73
C ALA A 118 11.83 -4.84 0.20
N ILE A 119 10.63 -5.13 -0.30
CA ILE A 119 10.31 -5.16 -1.73
C ILE A 119 9.25 -4.10 -1.99
N ASP A 120 9.49 -3.26 -2.99
CA ASP A 120 8.52 -2.29 -3.48
C ASP A 120 7.39 -3.03 -4.20
N THR A 121 6.15 -2.69 -3.84
CA THR A 121 4.96 -3.34 -4.40
C THR A 121 3.79 -2.35 -4.43
N THR A 122 2.62 -2.85 -4.80
CA THR A 122 1.37 -2.11 -4.71
C THR A 122 0.34 -2.92 -3.93
N TRP A 123 -0.49 -2.24 -3.14
CA TRP A 123 -1.57 -2.84 -2.38
C TRP A 123 -2.77 -1.90 -2.36
N GLY A 124 -3.95 -2.39 -2.72
CA GLY A 124 -5.15 -1.54 -2.85
C GLY A 124 -5.00 -0.42 -3.90
N GLY A 125 -4.09 -0.56 -4.86
CA GLY A 125 -3.76 0.49 -5.83
C GLY A 125 -2.86 1.61 -5.29
N LYS A 126 -2.30 1.46 -4.09
CA LYS A 126 -1.37 2.39 -3.45
C LYS A 126 0.04 1.82 -3.45
N GLU A 127 1.05 2.69 -3.38
CA GLU A 127 2.44 2.26 -3.17
C GLU A 127 2.54 1.54 -1.83
N ALA A 128 3.28 0.44 -1.81
CA ALA A 128 3.40 -0.41 -0.64
C ALA A 128 4.81 -0.98 -0.51
N LYS A 129 5.16 -1.37 0.72
CA LYS A 129 6.39 -2.11 1.04
C LYS A 129 6.02 -3.47 1.59
N LYS A 130 6.59 -4.53 1.04
CA LYS A 130 6.49 -5.90 1.59
C LYS A 130 7.81 -6.29 2.22
N VAL A 131 7.78 -6.70 3.48
CA VAL A 131 8.95 -7.06 4.27
C VAL A 131 8.77 -8.47 4.80
N ARG A 132 9.82 -9.29 4.69
CA ARG A 132 9.87 -10.59 5.35
C ARG A 132 10.78 -10.48 6.57
N ILE A 133 10.18 -10.68 7.74
CA ILE A 133 10.85 -10.70 9.03
C ILE A 133 11.13 -12.17 9.39
N THR A 134 12.34 -12.46 9.86
CA THR A 134 12.74 -13.83 10.22
C THR A 134 13.03 -14.00 11.71
N LYS A 135 13.07 -12.90 12.47
CA LYS A 135 13.37 -12.86 13.91
C LYS A 135 12.60 -11.71 14.56
N PRO A 136 12.15 -11.84 15.82
CA PRO A 136 12.26 -13.03 16.67
C PRO A 136 11.35 -14.17 16.23
N ALA A 137 10.27 -13.88 15.51
CA ALA A 137 9.39 -14.85 14.87
C ALA A 137 9.26 -14.55 13.37
N PRO A 138 9.08 -15.57 12.52
CA PRO A 138 8.85 -15.36 11.10
C PRO A 138 7.50 -14.67 10.88
N LYS A 139 7.50 -13.56 10.15
CA LYS A 139 6.28 -12.92 9.66
C LYS A 139 6.51 -12.21 8.34
N VAL A 140 5.44 -12.03 7.58
CA VAL A 140 5.43 -11.18 6.39
C VAL A 140 4.55 -9.98 6.67
N VAL A 141 5.04 -8.78 6.38
CA VAL A 141 4.30 -7.53 6.58
C VAL A 141 4.23 -6.80 5.26
N THR A 142 3.04 -6.48 4.78
CA THR A 142 2.84 -5.49 3.71
C THR A 142 2.22 -4.24 4.31
N ALA A 143 2.82 -3.08 4.02
CA ALA A 143 2.37 -1.80 4.52
C ALA A 143 2.06 -0.82 3.38
N THR A 144 1.02 -0.01 3.57
CA THR A 144 0.70 1.14 2.70
C THR A 144 0.16 2.31 3.52
N LEU A 145 0.26 3.52 2.98
CA LEU A 145 -0.34 4.71 3.56
C LEU A 145 -1.57 5.10 2.75
N TYR A 146 -2.69 5.32 3.44
CA TYR A 146 -3.93 5.77 2.82
C TYR A 146 -4.73 6.64 3.79
N ASP A 147 -5.15 7.82 3.34
CA ASP A 147 -5.93 8.77 4.13
C ASP A 147 -5.31 9.09 5.50
N ASP A 148 -4.00 9.40 5.50
CA ASP A 148 -3.17 9.66 6.69
C ASP A 148 -3.12 8.52 7.73
N LEU A 149 -3.56 7.31 7.34
CA LEU A 149 -3.45 6.09 8.16
C LEU A 149 -2.39 5.15 7.61
N LEU A 150 -1.76 4.40 8.51
CA LEU A 150 -0.91 3.26 8.18
C LEU A 150 -1.75 2.00 8.18
N PHE A 151 -1.91 1.43 6.98
CA PHE A 151 -2.50 0.12 6.79
C PHE A 151 -1.39 -0.93 6.78
N LEU A 152 -1.61 -2.01 7.54
CA LEU A 152 -0.71 -3.16 7.59
C LEU A 152 -1.51 -4.43 7.33
N ILE A 153 -0.93 -5.36 6.60
CA ILE A 153 -1.32 -6.76 6.65
C ILE A 153 -0.12 -7.58 7.09
N GLU A 154 -0.28 -8.25 8.22
CA GLU A 154 0.74 -9.09 8.83
C GLU A 154 0.31 -10.56 8.71
N GLU A 155 1.19 -11.41 8.18
CA GLU A 155 1.02 -12.85 8.18
C GLU A 155 2.03 -13.48 9.13
N THR A 156 1.53 -14.19 10.13
CA THR A 156 2.29 -15.17 10.89
C THR A 156 2.10 -16.54 10.22
N PRO A 157 3.13 -17.12 9.58
CA PRO A 157 2.99 -18.33 8.80
C PRO A 157 2.53 -19.51 9.63
N ASP A 158 1.68 -20.35 9.05
CA ASP A 158 1.34 -21.64 9.61
C ASP A 158 2.30 -22.73 9.12
N LYS A 159 2.37 -23.85 9.87
CA LYS A 159 3.22 -24.98 9.47
C LYS A 159 2.83 -25.59 8.13
N GLU A 160 1.59 -25.41 7.70
CA GLU A 160 1.00 -26.06 6.51
C GLU A 160 0.94 -25.14 5.28
N GLY A 161 1.30 -23.85 5.40
CA GLY A 161 1.29 -22.87 4.30
C GLY A 161 -0.11 -22.51 3.80
N LYS A 162 -1.17 -22.78 4.58
CA LYS A 162 -2.55 -22.41 4.21
C LYS A 162 -2.72 -20.90 4.24
N LEU A 163 -2.01 -20.22 5.11
CA LEU A 163 -2.11 -18.77 5.26
C LEU A 163 -1.39 -18.02 4.13
N ASP A 164 -0.32 -18.57 3.56
CA ASP A 164 0.37 -17.95 2.42
C ASP A 164 -0.61 -17.66 1.27
N THR A 165 -1.47 -18.63 0.94
CA THR A 165 -2.44 -18.48 -0.15
C THR A 165 -3.56 -17.50 0.22
N ALA A 166 -4.03 -17.52 1.47
CA ALA A 166 -5.03 -16.58 1.93
C ALA A 166 -4.50 -15.15 1.94
N TYR A 167 -3.24 -14.94 2.36
CA TYR A 167 -2.57 -13.66 2.38
C TYR A 167 -2.48 -13.05 0.98
N GLU A 168 -2.04 -13.82 -0.02
CA GLU A 168 -1.96 -13.35 -1.41
C GLU A 168 -3.36 -13.09 -2.01
N ASN A 169 -4.37 -13.89 -1.66
CA ASN A 169 -5.77 -13.63 -2.06
C ASN A 169 -6.29 -12.32 -1.46
N ILE A 170 -6.03 -12.07 -0.19
CA ILE A 170 -6.41 -10.82 0.47
C ILE A 170 -5.69 -9.66 -0.20
N LEU A 171 -4.37 -9.73 -0.37
CA LEU A 171 -3.59 -8.67 -1.02
C LEU A 171 -4.10 -8.32 -2.42
N SER A 172 -4.40 -9.33 -3.23
CA SER A 172 -4.81 -9.15 -4.63
C SER A 172 -6.26 -8.67 -4.78
N SER A 173 -7.15 -9.02 -3.85
CA SER A 173 -8.55 -8.61 -3.84
C SER A 173 -8.81 -7.31 -3.07
N PHE A 174 -7.86 -6.88 -2.24
CA PHE A 174 -7.98 -5.69 -1.39
C PHE A 174 -8.18 -4.43 -2.23
N LYS A 175 -9.19 -3.63 -1.86
CA LYS A 175 -9.49 -2.35 -2.51
C LYS A 175 -9.91 -1.32 -1.47
N PHE A 176 -9.39 -0.11 -1.62
CA PHE A 176 -9.96 1.08 -1.00
C PHE A 176 -11.12 1.62 -1.85
N TYR A 177 -12.19 2.05 -1.19
CA TYR A 177 -13.33 2.72 -1.80
C TYR A 177 -13.82 3.82 -0.86
N THR A 178 -14.49 4.80 -1.43
CA THR A 178 -15.21 5.80 -0.65
C THR A 178 -16.70 5.63 -0.86
N VAL A 179 -17.49 6.06 0.13
CA VAL A 179 -18.93 6.14 -0.03
C VAL A 179 -19.27 7.60 -0.27
N SER A 180 -19.84 7.91 -1.43
CA SER A 180 -20.30 9.25 -1.74
C SER A 180 -21.46 9.66 -0.82
N SER A 181 -21.76 10.95 -0.73
CA SER A 181 -22.95 11.46 -0.02
C SER A 181 -24.29 10.93 -0.57
N SER A 182 -24.29 10.37 -1.79
CA SER A 182 -25.45 9.67 -2.38
C SER A 182 -25.52 8.17 -2.03
N GLY A 183 -24.56 7.64 -1.26
CA GLY A 183 -24.49 6.23 -0.85
C GLY A 183 -23.88 5.30 -1.90
N GLU A 184 -23.28 5.84 -2.97
CA GLU A 184 -22.64 5.06 -4.02
C GLU A 184 -21.17 4.79 -3.67
N THR A 185 -20.69 3.56 -3.87
CA THR A 185 -19.29 3.20 -3.63
C THR A 185 -18.43 3.56 -4.84
N ILE A 186 -17.47 4.46 -4.65
CA ILE A 186 -16.57 4.93 -5.70
C ILE A 186 -15.16 4.40 -5.43
N PRO A 187 -14.46 3.81 -6.43
CA PRO A 187 -13.08 3.37 -6.26
C PRO A 187 -12.18 4.53 -5.83
N ALA A 188 -11.29 4.32 -4.85
CA ALA A 188 -10.39 5.38 -4.39
C ALA A 188 -9.40 5.88 -5.46
N SER A 189 -9.19 5.13 -6.54
CA SER A 189 -8.38 5.54 -7.70
C SER A 189 -9.02 6.64 -8.55
N ASP A 190 -10.34 6.82 -8.46
CA ASP A 190 -11.10 7.69 -9.35
C ASP A 190 -11.32 9.09 -8.74
N ILE A 191 -10.90 9.29 -7.48
CA ILE A 191 -10.93 10.58 -6.78
C ILE A 191 -9.71 11.40 -7.21
N THR A 192 -9.68 11.78 -8.48
CA THR A 192 -8.76 12.83 -8.93
C THR A 192 -9.41 14.17 -8.62
N SER A 193 -8.72 14.98 -7.82
CA SER A 193 -9.08 16.35 -7.40
C SER A 193 -9.77 17.18 -8.50
N SER A 194 -11.10 17.13 -8.54
CA SER A 194 -11.94 18.12 -9.23
C SER A 194 -12.30 19.21 -8.22
N GLY A 195 -11.29 19.93 -7.76
CA GLY A 195 -11.42 21.07 -6.87
C GLY A 195 -11.01 22.33 -7.62
N GLY A 196 -11.99 23.02 -8.23
CA GLY A 196 -11.72 24.28 -8.93
C GLY A 196 -12.84 24.73 -9.86
N SER A 197 -14.08 24.81 -9.38
CA SER A 197 -15.04 25.76 -9.95
C SER A 197 -14.86 27.08 -9.19
N GLU A 198 -14.05 27.97 -9.77
CA GLU A 198 -14.05 29.38 -9.41
C GLU A 198 -15.47 29.91 -9.68
N ASP A 199 -16.19 30.18 -8.60
CA ASP A 199 -17.46 30.89 -8.63
C ASP A 199 -17.14 32.35 -8.99
N GLU A 200 -17.15 32.67 -10.30
CA GLU A 200 -17.17 34.05 -10.79
C GLU A 200 -18.45 34.74 -10.30
N SER A 201 -18.37 35.33 -9.10
CA SER A 201 -19.36 36.27 -8.63
C SER A 201 -19.17 37.61 -9.35
N VAL A 202 -19.75 37.70 -10.54
CA VAL A 202 -20.11 38.97 -11.18
C VAL A 202 -21.21 39.61 -10.32
N MET A 203 -20.83 40.55 -9.45
CA MET A 203 -21.77 41.47 -8.80
C MET A 203 -21.42 42.89 -9.24
N THR A 204 -22.33 43.42 -10.03
CA THR A 204 -22.38 44.74 -10.65
C THR A 204 -22.33 45.86 -9.61
N ASP A 205 -21.42 46.80 -9.88
CA ASP A 205 -21.47 48.20 -9.43
C ASP A 205 -22.82 48.82 -9.80
N ASP A 206 -23.65 49.16 -8.81
CA ASP A 206 -24.74 50.13 -8.96
C ASP A 206 -25.23 50.63 -7.59
N GLY A 207 -24.88 51.89 -7.28
CA GLY A 207 -25.85 52.86 -6.78
C GLY A 207 -26.29 52.80 -5.31
N LEU A 208 -25.59 53.56 -4.46
CA LEU A 208 -26.22 54.21 -3.29
C LEU A 208 -27.39 55.10 -3.75
N PRO A 209 -28.47 55.19 -2.96
CA PRO A 209 -28.60 56.41 -2.17
C PRO A 209 -29.13 56.21 -0.74
N ALA A 210 -28.84 57.25 0.04
CA ALA A 210 -29.22 57.47 1.43
C ALA A 210 -30.73 57.43 1.70
N GLY A 211 -31.09 56.95 2.88
CA GLY A 211 -32.42 57.08 3.46
C GLY A 211 -32.31 57.12 4.99
N GLU A 212 -32.55 58.30 5.55
CA GLU A 212 -32.64 58.59 6.98
C GLU A 212 -33.90 58.00 7.65
N GLY A 213 -33.83 57.84 8.97
CA GLY A 213 -34.98 57.67 9.87
C GLY A 213 -35.17 56.22 10.36
N GLY A 214 -35.37 55.91 11.63
CA GLY A 214 -35.59 56.71 12.83
C GLY A 214 -35.69 55.77 14.04
N TYR A 215 -35.56 56.35 15.23
CA TYR A 215 -35.70 55.73 16.55
C TYR A 215 -37.04 55.00 16.75
N VAL A 216 -37.05 53.88 17.47
CA VAL A 216 -37.92 53.67 18.65
C VAL A 216 -37.25 52.69 19.64
N ASP A 217 -37.23 53.10 20.90
CA ASP A 217 -36.96 52.35 22.13
C ASP A 217 -38.02 51.26 22.44
N GLU A 218 -37.82 50.57 23.58
CA GLU A 218 -38.75 49.68 24.32
C GLU A 218 -38.90 48.24 23.76
N GLU A 219 -38.91 47.17 24.55
CA GLU A 219 -39.27 47.04 25.96
C GLU A 219 -38.64 45.76 26.56
N VAL A 220 -38.37 45.83 27.85
CA VAL A 220 -38.04 44.73 28.75
C VAL A 220 -39.31 43.94 29.05
N VAL A 221 -39.31 42.61 28.93
CA VAL A 221 -40.15 41.75 29.76
C VAL A 221 -39.36 40.49 30.15
N GLU A 222 -39.42 40.21 31.44
CA GLU A 222 -38.76 39.14 32.21
C GLU A 222 -39.03 37.72 31.74
#